data_AF-A0A8J7CF15-F1
#
_entry.id   AF-A0A8J7CF15-F1
#
_cell.length_a   1.000
_cell.length_b   1.000
_cell.length_c   1.000
_cell.angle_alpha   90.00
_cell.angle_beta   90.00
_cell.angle_gamma   90.00
#
_symmetry.space_group_name_H-M   'P 1'
#
loop_
_entity.id
_entity.type
_entity.pdbx_description
1 polymer ?
#
loop_
_entity_poly.entity_id
_entity_poly.type
_entity_poly.pdbx_seq_one_letter_code
_entity_poly.pdbx_strand_id
1 'polypeptide(L)'
;MNTYIHNIRSQRRLINFAVENSHQNAKLGEKWKRRLQNWSGGVTLSLCLSALAATQVQAATYSFTKIADTKSFPWRSISTAVINDSGTVSFLVTSTRETRNISGYSILYTSNENQLTEIANSDTVSSLFGNSTLSFSIDLLEGINNNGTVAFKVEGGMRRGIFISQNGFATGRGFGGTSPGGTIDISQASLNDLEELVYLEKNITRTDSVILTRPNQPNVTIATASIPFPPGTPPAINARFIGISSVDINNNSEVVFAATNRDGTAAIYTNRGDSLSTLVEIGADRLDINDSGDVALSNQNTISLFHRASGSLSAIADTSGQFRIFGFPAINNNGKLAFGATLALGETGIYTGADPVNDKVIASGDTLLGSTVKSVRFSRQGLNNQGQIVFLAE
;
A
#
# COMPACT_ATOMS: atom_id res chain seq x y z
N MET A 1 33.36 53.40 20.82
CA MET A 1 34.63 53.05 20.12
C MET A 1 35.34 51.82 20.70
N ASN A 2 34.82 51.16 21.75
CA ASN A 2 35.43 49.94 22.33
C ASN A 2 34.76 48.60 21.92
N THR A 3 33.65 48.62 21.18
CA THR A 3 32.95 47.38 20.75
C THR A 3 33.39 46.90 19.36
N TYR A 4 34.07 47.74 18.57
CA TYR A 4 34.53 47.38 17.21
C TYR A 4 35.92 46.68 17.19
N ILE A 5 36.74 46.88 18.22
CA ILE A 5 38.09 46.31 18.31
C ILE A 5 38.07 44.84 18.76
N HIS A 6 37.01 44.41 19.46
CA HIS A 6 36.90 43.02 19.93
C HIS A 6 36.54 42.02 18.82
N ASN A 7 35.86 42.47 17.76
CA ASN A 7 35.38 41.63 16.66
C ASN A 7 36.49 41.31 15.62
N ILE A 8 37.52 42.16 15.50
CA ILE A 8 38.65 41.94 14.58
C ILE A 8 39.67 40.94 15.18
N ARG A 9 39.80 40.88 16.51
CA ARG A 9 40.70 39.93 17.19
C ARG A 9 40.17 38.49 17.20
N SER A 10 38.86 38.28 17.20
CA SER A 10 38.25 36.94 17.11
C SER A 10 38.35 36.35 15.70
N GLN A 11 38.14 37.16 14.66
CA GLN A 11 38.26 36.70 13.27
C GLN A 11 39.70 36.37 12.86
N ARG A 12 40.72 37.08 13.36
CA ARG A 12 42.14 36.72 13.14
C ARG A 12 42.53 35.39 13.79
N ARG A 13 41.94 35.01 14.93
CA ARG A 13 42.20 33.70 15.57
C ARG A 13 41.62 32.53 14.78
N LEU A 14 40.45 32.71 14.16
CA LEU A 14 39.82 31.68 13.32
C LEU A 14 40.55 31.46 11.99
N ILE A 15 41.07 32.52 11.38
CA ILE A 15 41.86 32.42 10.13
C ILE A 15 43.20 31.73 10.40
N ASN A 16 43.88 32.04 11.51
CA ASN A 16 45.15 31.40 11.84
C ASN A 16 44.99 29.90 12.15
N PHE A 17 43.89 29.49 12.80
CA PHE A 17 43.59 28.07 13.06
C PHE A 17 43.29 27.27 11.79
N ALA A 18 42.66 27.89 10.79
CA ALA A 18 42.42 27.27 9.49
C ALA A 18 43.70 27.12 8.64
N VAL A 19 44.64 28.08 8.75
CA VAL A 19 45.94 28.03 8.06
C VAL A 19 46.91 27.03 8.70
N GLU A 20 46.91 26.88 10.02
CA GLU A 20 47.74 25.87 10.69
C GLU A 20 47.29 24.43 10.38
N ASN A 21 45.99 24.18 10.26
CA ASN A 21 45.46 22.87 9.88
C ASN A 21 45.74 22.52 8.40
N SER A 22 45.74 23.50 7.49
CA SER A 22 46.06 23.26 6.07
C SER A 22 47.55 22.92 5.88
N HIS A 23 48.44 23.54 6.65
CA HIS A 23 49.87 23.23 6.62
C HIS A 23 50.21 21.86 7.27
N GLN A 24 49.48 21.43 8.30
CA GLN A 24 49.63 20.08 8.88
C GLN A 24 49.19 18.99 7.88
N ASN A 25 48.07 19.20 7.17
CA ASN A 25 47.58 18.27 6.14
C ASN A 25 48.51 18.20 4.91
N ALA A 26 49.12 19.33 4.50
CA ALA A 26 50.12 19.35 3.44
C ALA A 26 51.41 18.58 3.82
N LYS A 27 51.86 18.67 5.08
CA LYS A 27 53.03 17.92 5.57
C LYS A 27 52.76 16.42 5.68
N LEU A 28 51.53 16.01 6.00
CA LEU A 28 51.12 14.60 5.97
C LEU A 28 51.14 14.05 4.54
N GLY A 29 50.63 14.79 3.55
CA GLY A 29 50.66 14.40 2.13
C GLY A 29 52.07 14.21 1.56
N GLU A 30 53.01 15.10 1.90
CA GLU A 30 54.42 15.00 1.49
C GLU A 30 55.15 13.80 2.15
N LYS A 31 54.78 13.45 3.40
CA LYS A 31 55.34 12.29 4.12
C LYS A 31 54.90 10.96 3.50
N TRP A 32 53.69 10.90 2.93
CA TRP A 32 53.20 9.73 2.18
C TRP A 32 53.82 9.62 0.78
N LYS A 33 54.03 10.75 0.07
CA LYS A 33 54.74 10.75 -1.21
C LYS A 33 56.19 10.26 -1.11
N ARG A 34 56.91 10.66 -0.05
CA ARG A 34 58.27 10.15 0.22
C ARG A 34 58.32 8.67 0.59
N ARG A 35 57.25 8.11 1.17
CA ARG A 35 57.17 6.66 1.46
C ARG A 35 56.88 5.81 0.21
N LEU A 36 56.20 6.37 -0.79
CA LEU A 36 55.93 5.69 -2.06
C LEU A 36 57.10 5.70 -3.05
N GLN A 37 58.08 6.61 -2.89
CA GLN A 37 59.27 6.68 -3.75
C GLN A 37 60.42 5.71 -3.38
N ASN A 38 60.33 4.98 -2.27
CA ASN A 38 61.37 4.04 -1.82
C ASN A 38 61.03 2.55 -2.08
N TRP A 39 60.05 2.27 -2.93
CA TRP A 39 59.74 0.90 -3.36
C TRP A 39 60.18 0.71 -4.83
N SER A 40 61.45 0.36 -5.00
CA SER A 40 62.00 -0.13 -6.26
C SER A 40 61.75 -1.64 -6.37
N GLY A 41 60.80 -2.03 -7.20
CA GLY A 41 60.54 -3.41 -7.59
C GLY A 41 59.43 -3.44 -8.63
N GLY A 42 59.81 -3.41 -9.90
CA GLY A 42 58.92 -3.07 -11.01
C GLY A 42 57.87 -4.12 -11.34
N VAL A 43 56.69 -3.62 -11.74
CA VAL A 43 55.90 -4.13 -12.86
C VAL A 43 55.21 -2.91 -13.49
N THR A 44 55.43 -2.69 -14.79
CA THR A 44 54.70 -1.74 -15.62
C THR A 44 53.23 -2.12 -15.76
N LEU A 45 52.32 -1.19 -15.47
CA LEU A 45 51.00 -1.16 -16.09
C LEU A 45 50.69 0.27 -16.52
N SER A 46 50.80 0.55 -17.82
CA SER A 46 50.12 1.67 -18.47
C SER A 46 48.61 1.41 -18.43
N LEU A 47 47.82 2.40 -18.03
CA LEU A 47 46.49 2.68 -18.62
C LEU A 47 46.02 4.08 -18.21
N CYS A 48 45.41 4.74 -19.18
CA CYS A 48 45.14 6.16 -19.25
C CYS A 48 43.88 6.60 -18.48
N LEU A 49 43.79 7.93 -18.35
CA LEU A 49 42.59 8.76 -18.50
C LEU A 49 41.55 8.78 -17.36
N SER A 50 41.50 9.96 -16.72
CA SER A 50 40.35 10.65 -16.12
C SER A 50 39.08 9.83 -15.88
N ALA A 51 38.78 9.56 -14.61
CA ALA A 51 37.42 9.33 -14.16
C ALA A 51 37.05 10.42 -13.15
N LEU A 52 35.97 11.14 -13.47
CA LEU A 52 35.14 11.90 -12.55
C LEU A 52 35.07 11.18 -11.20
N ALA A 53 35.04 11.94 -10.11
CA ALA A 53 34.60 11.42 -8.82
C ALA A 53 33.27 10.69 -9.04
N ALA A 54 33.35 9.36 -9.01
CA ALA A 54 32.18 8.50 -9.05
C ALA A 54 31.32 8.92 -7.86
N THR A 55 30.11 9.40 -8.13
CA THR A 55 29.03 9.33 -7.17
C THR A 55 29.04 7.90 -6.62
N GLN A 56 29.08 7.75 -5.30
CA GLN A 56 28.88 6.45 -4.69
C GLN A 56 27.53 5.94 -5.21
N VAL A 57 27.57 4.93 -6.08
CA VAL A 57 26.38 4.19 -6.49
C VAL A 57 25.97 3.44 -5.24
N GLN A 58 25.02 4.00 -4.49
CA GLN A 58 24.29 3.25 -3.49
C GLN A 58 23.71 2.05 -4.21
N ALA A 59 24.15 0.84 -3.84
CA ALA A 59 23.59 -0.38 -4.40
C ALA A 59 22.07 -0.31 -4.20
N ALA A 60 21.30 -0.55 -5.26
CA ALA A 60 19.85 -0.62 -5.14
C ALA A 60 19.53 -1.68 -4.07
N THR A 61 18.90 -1.28 -2.96
CA THR A 61 18.51 -2.18 -1.87
C THR A 61 17.47 -3.22 -2.34
N TYR A 62 16.87 -2.98 -3.51
CA TYR A 62 15.84 -3.82 -4.10
C TYR A 62 16.27 -4.34 -5.47
N SER A 63 15.95 -5.61 -5.72
CA SER A 63 15.92 -6.20 -7.07
C SER A 63 14.47 -6.26 -7.57
N PHE A 64 14.26 -6.03 -8.87
CA PHE A 64 12.93 -6.04 -9.47
C PHE A 64 12.76 -7.22 -10.43
N THR A 65 11.65 -7.94 -10.26
CA THR A 65 11.22 -9.02 -11.14
C THR A 65 9.91 -8.61 -11.82
N LYS A 66 9.83 -8.74 -13.14
CA LYS A 66 8.60 -8.49 -13.88
C LYS A 66 7.64 -9.67 -13.72
N ILE A 67 6.41 -9.42 -13.31
CA ILE A 67 5.33 -10.42 -13.26
C ILE A 67 4.50 -10.40 -14.56
N ALA A 68 4.08 -9.22 -15.00
CA ALA A 68 3.23 -9.04 -16.18
C ALA A 68 3.45 -7.65 -16.80
N ASP A 69 3.16 -7.52 -18.10
CA ASP A 69 3.05 -6.22 -18.77
C ASP A 69 1.95 -6.23 -19.84
N THR A 70 1.51 -5.03 -20.26
CA THR A 70 0.46 -4.88 -21.27
C THR A 70 0.89 -5.30 -22.69
N LYS A 71 2.17 -5.63 -22.92
CA LYS A 71 2.65 -6.15 -24.21
C LYS A 71 2.51 -7.65 -24.32
N SER A 72 2.61 -8.36 -23.19
CA SER A 72 2.48 -9.81 -23.07
C SER A 72 1.03 -10.29 -23.23
N PHE A 73 0.11 -9.36 -23.40
CA PHE A 73 -1.32 -9.56 -23.28
C PHE A 73 -2.06 -8.67 -24.30
N PRO A 74 -3.10 -9.16 -25.01
CA PRO A 74 -3.87 -8.35 -25.96
C PRO A 74 -4.86 -7.38 -25.26
N TRP A 75 -4.47 -6.79 -24.13
CA TRP A 75 -5.38 -6.10 -23.19
C TRP A 75 -4.98 -4.63 -22.96
N ARG A 76 -5.91 -3.80 -22.47
CA ARG A 76 -5.67 -2.34 -22.34
C ARG A 76 -4.96 -1.93 -21.06
N SER A 77 -5.19 -2.63 -19.95
CA SER A 77 -4.66 -2.21 -18.65
C SER A 77 -4.58 -3.36 -17.64
N ILE A 78 -3.61 -3.22 -16.75
CA ILE A 78 -3.45 -4.00 -15.52
C ILE A 78 -3.76 -3.05 -14.36
N SER A 79 -4.58 -3.49 -13.41
CA SER A 79 -4.99 -2.70 -12.24
C SER A 79 -5.01 -3.56 -10.99
N THR A 80 -4.70 -2.94 -9.84
CA THR A 80 -4.64 -3.56 -8.51
C THR A 80 -3.70 -4.75 -8.44
N ALA A 81 -2.70 -4.70 -7.57
CA ALA A 81 -1.80 -5.82 -7.35
C ALA A 81 -1.60 -6.03 -5.85
N VAL A 82 -1.82 -7.26 -5.40
CA VAL A 82 -1.67 -7.71 -4.00
C VAL A 82 -0.79 -8.95 -3.96
N ILE A 83 -0.12 -9.21 -2.84
CA ILE A 83 0.83 -10.31 -2.68
C ILE A 83 0.60 -11.03 -1.34
N ASN A 84 0.67 -12.37 -1.35
CA ASN A 84 0.65 -13.18 -0.13
C ASN A 84 2.06 -13.58 0.33
N ASP A 85 2.18 -14.24 1.47
CA ASP A 85 3.46 -14.66 2.05
C ASP A 85 4.14 -15.80 1.29
N SER A 86 3.39 -16.50 0.44
CA SER A 86 3.90 -17.50 -0.50
C SER A 86 4.53 -16.87 -1.75
N GLY A 87 4.50 -15.54 -1.89
CA GLY A 87 5.00 -14.80 -3.05
C GLY A 87 4.05 -14.79 -4.24
N THR A 88 2.83 -15.32 -4.07
CA THR A 88 1.80 -15.29 -5.10
C THR A 88 1.21 -13.89 -5.18
N VAL A 89 1.28 -13.30 -6.36
CA VAL A 89 0.70 -12.01 -6.71
C VAL A 89 -0.67 -12.23 -7.36
N SER A 90 -1.69 -11.49 -6.95
CA SER A 90 -2.95 -11.40 -7.69
C SER A 90 -3.15 -10.01 -8.29
N PHE A 91 -3.67 -9.96 -9.52
CA PHE A 91 -3.91 -8.72 -10.23
C PHE A 91 -5.06 -8.83 -11.24
N LEU A 92 -5.72 -7.70 -11.49
CA LEU A 92 -6.81 -7.59 -12.46
C LEU A 92 -6.30 -7.12 -13.82
N VAL A 93 -6.86 -7.68 -14.88
CA VAL A 93 -6.60 -7.31 -16.25
C VAL A 93 -7.90 -7.00 -16.97
N THR A 94 -7.98 -5.83 -17.62
CA THR A 94 -9.20 -5.38 -18.31
C THR A 94 -9.00 -5.26 -19.82
N SER A 95 -9.97 -5.76 -20.58
CA SER A 95 -9.96 -5.91 -22.03
C SER A 95 -10.95 -4.98 -22.75
N THR A 96 -10.68 -4.68 -24.03
CA THR A 96 -11.66 -4.11 -24.97
C THR A 96 -12.03 -5.08 -26.07
N ARG A 97 -12.40 -6.32 -25.73
CA ARG A 97 -12.91 -7.25 -26.73
C ARG A 97 -14.05 -6.57 -27.52
N GLU A 98 -13.79 -6.16 -28.76
CA GLU A 98 -14.74 -5.43 -29.64
C GLU A 98 -15.87 -6.34 -30.18
N THR A 99 -16.05 -7.53 -29.63
CA THR A 99 -17.09 -8.43 -30.07
C THR A 99 -18.37 -8.15 -29.29
N ARG A 100 -19.24 -7.34 -29.90
CA ARG A 100 -20.50 -6.78 -29.39
C ARG A 100 -20.24 -5.74 -28.30
N ASN A 101 -20.70 -4.49 -28.46
CA ASN A 101 -20.88 -3.40 -27.47
C ASN A 101 -20.72 -3.72 -25.96
N ILE A 102 -19.59 -4.28 -25.50
CA ILE A 102 -19.38 -4.76 -24.13
C ILE A 102 -18.14 -4.04 -23.60
N SER A 103 -18.38 -3.04 -22.75
CA SER A 103 -17.34 -2.46 -21.90
C SER A 103 -17.13 -3.37 -20.68
N GLY A 104 -15.88 -3.59 -20.24
CA GLY A 104 -15.62 -4.14 -18.91
C GLY A 104 -15.30 -5.64 -18.80
N TYR A 105 -14.91 -6.32 -19.88
CA TYR A 105 -14.39 -7.69 -19.76
C TYR A 105 -13.12 -7.70 -18.91
N SER A 106 -13.15 -8.45 -17.81
CA SER A 106 -12.09 -8.45 -16.82
C SER A 106 -11.69 -9.88 -16.49
N ILE A 107 -10.39 -10.09 -16.32
CA ILE A 107 -9.80 -11.37 -15.94
C ILE A 107 -8.96 -11.14 -14.70
N LEU A 108 -9.15 -11.99 -13.71
CA LEU A 108 -8.39 -12.04 -12.49
C LEU A 108 -7.32 -13.13 -12.62
N TYR A 109 -6.06 -12.73 -12.45
CA TYR A 109 -4.92 -13.62 -12.48
C TYR A 109 -4.28 -13.75 -11.11
N THR A 110 -3.65 -14.90 -10.91
CA THR A 110 -2.59 -15.07 -9.92
C THR A 110 -1.28 -15.40 -10.64
N SER A 111 -0.16 -15.07 -10.02
CA SER A 111 1.14 -15.42 -10.51
C SER A 111 2.11 -15.67 -9.37
N ASN A 112 2.91 -16.72 -9.49
CA ASN A 112 4.10 -16.90 -8.68
C ASN A 112 5.30 -16.90 -9.64
N GLU A 113 6.05 -15.80 -9.60
CA GLU A 113 7.15 -15.47 -10.52
C GLU A 113 6.74 -15.36 -12.00
N ASN A 114 6.62 -16.49 -12.71
CA ASN A 114 6.47 -16.54 -14.17
C ASN A 114 5.26 -17.35 -14.66
N GLN A 115 4.57 -18.06 -13.77
CA GLN A 115 3.38 -18.80 -14.14
C GLN A 115 2.17 -17.90 -13.93
N LEU A 116 1.38 -17.71 -14.97
CA LEU A 116 0.12 -16.98 -14.93
C LEU A 116 -1.01 -17.98 -14.84
N THR A 117 -1.84 -17.86 -13.81
CA THR A 117 -3.01 -18.71 -13.62
C THR A 117 -4.25 -17.83 -13.59
N GLU A 118 -5.14 -18.05 -14.56
CA GLU A 118 -6.45 -17.43 -14.58
C GLU A 118 -7.32 -18.06 -13.48
N ILE A 119 -7.83 -17.24 -12.57
CA ILE A 119 -8.64 -17.72 -11.43
C ILE A 119 -10.11 -17.30 -11.53
N ALA A 120 -10.43 -16.27 -12.29
CA ALA A 120 -11.78 -15.88 -12.65
C ALA A 120 -11.77 -14.98 -13.88
N ASN A 121 -12.82 -15.06 -14.70
CA ASN A 121 -13.07 -14.12 -15.79
C ASN A 121 -14.57 -13.75 -15.87
N SER A 122 -14.89 -12.66 -16.54
CA SER A 122 -16.27 -12.19 -16.75
C SER A 122 -17.25 -13.27 -17.25
N ASP A 123 -16.80 -14.23 -18.07
CA ASP A 123 -17.65 -15.34 -18.56
C ASP A 123 -17.91 -16.38 -17.46
N THR A 124 -16.87 -16.82 -16.74
CA THR A 124 -16.98 -17.81 -15.67
C THR A 124 -17.89 -17.32 -14.54
N VAL A 125 -17.80 -16.04 -14.17
CA VAL A 125 -18.64 -15.48 -13.10
C VAL A 125 -20.08 -15.25 -13.53
N SER A 126 -20.36 -15.10 -14.84
CA SER A 126 -21.75 -14.98 -15.34
C SER A 126 -22.58 -16.24 -15.03
N SER A 127 -21.93 -17.40 -14.98
CA SER A 127 -22.57 -18.67 -14.63
C SER A 127 -23.03 -18.72 -13.16
N LEU A 128 -22.32 -18.03 -12.25
CA LEU A 128 -22.65 -17.95 -10.81
C LEU A 128 -23.98 -17.23 -10.56
N PHE A 129 -24.45 -16.44 -11.53
CA PHE A 129 -25.72 -15.73 -11.48
C PHE A 129 -26.83 -16.40 -12.33
N GLY A 130 -26.67 -17.67 -12.69
CA GLY A 130 -27.69 -18.47 -13.36
C GLY A 130 -27.78 -18.24 -14.88
N ASN A 131 -26.64 -18.15 -15.56
CA ASN A 131 -26.53 -18.00 -17.03
C ASN A 131 -27.34 -16.80 -17.57
N SER A 132 -27.09 -15.62 -17.01
CA SER A 132 -27.72 -14.38 -17.47
C SER A 132 -27.02 -13.84 -18.71
N THR A 133 -27.78 -13.28 -19.65
CA THR A 133 -27.28 -12.52 -20.81
C THR A 133 -26.62 -11.18 -20.45
N LEU A 134 -26.51 -10.86 -19.15
CA LEU A 134 -25.90 -9.64 -18.65
C LEU A 134 -24.37 -9.74 -18.70
N SER A 135 -23.73 -8.63 -19.08
CA SER A 135 -22.28 -8.48 -18.96
C SER A 135 -21.90 -8.21 -17.50
N PHE A 136 -20.84 -8.88 -17.03
CA PHE A 136 -20.28 -8.67 -15.70
C PHE A 136 -18.84 -8.16 -15.79
N SER A 137 -18.49 -7.20 -14.95
CA SER A 137 -17.11 -6.83 -14.62
C SER A 137 -16.68 -7.51 -13.32
N ILE A 138 -15.38 -7.75 -13.22
CA ILE A 138 -14.72 -8.18 -12.00
C ILE A 138 -13.89 -7.01 -11.52
N ASP A 139 -14.00 -6.67 -10.24
CA ASP A 139 -13.07 -5.77 -9.57
C ASP A 139 -12.33 -6.55 -8.50
N LEU A 140 -11.01 -6.51 -8.51
CA LEU A 140 -10.20 -7.10 -7.44
C LEU A 140 -10.43 -6.30 -6.16
N LEU A 141 -10.96 -6.97 -5.13
CA LEU A 141 -10.93 -6.46 -3.77
C LEU A 141 -9.60 -6.90 -3.18
N GLU A 142 -8.87 -6.00 -2.56
CA GLU A 142 -7.46 -6.16 -2.16
C GLU A 142 -7.27 -7.25 -1.07
N GLY A 143 -7.46 -8.53 -1.43
CA GLY A 143 -7.51 -9.67 -0.52
C GLY A 143 -7.04 -10.96 -1.19
N ILE A 144 -5.82 -11.40 -0.88
CA ILE A 144 -5.31 -12.75 -1.18
C ILE A 144 -4.80 -13.38 0.13
N ASN A 145 -5.13 -14.63 0.37
CA ASN A 145 -4.59 -15.37 1.52
C ASN A 145 -3.42 -16.28 1.12
N ASN A 146 -2.73 -16.87 2.10
CA ASN A 146 -1.55 -17.71 1.88
C ASN A 146 -1.86 -19.03 1.18
N ASN A 147 -3.12 -19.46 1.16
CA ASN A 147 -3.60 -20.60 0.37
C ASN A 147 -3.84 -20.26 -1.11
N GLY A 148 -3.66 -18.99 -1.51
CA GLY A 148 -3.90 -18.53 -2.88
C GLY A 148 -5.37 -18.28 -3.20
N THR A 149 -6.23 -18.26 -2.19
CA THR A 149 -7.63 -17.83 -2.34
C THR A 149 -7.66 -16.32 -2.48
N VAL A 150 -8.38 -15.81 -3.49
CA VAL A 150 -8.48 -14.39 -3.79
C VAL A 150 -9.92 -13.93 -3.66
N ALA A 151 -10.17 -12.85 -2.93
CA ALA A 151 -11.46 -12.20 -2.83
C ALA A 151 -11.65 -11.18 -3.97
N PHE A 152 -12.83 -11.14 -4.57
CA PHE A 152 -13.15 -10.21 -5.64
C PHE A 152 -14.62 -9.85 -5.67
N LYS A 153 -14.90 -8.69 -6.25
CA LYS A 153 -16.24 -8.18 -6.50
C LYS A 153 -16.65 -8.53 -7.91
N VAL A 154 -17.92 -8.88 -8.11
CA VAL A 154 -18.52 -9.01 -9.44
C VAL A 154 -19.69 -8.03 -9.53
N GLU A 155 -19.74 -7.29 -10.62
CA GLU A 155 -20.82 -6.35 -10.92
C GLU A 155 -21.40 -6.57 -12.31
N GLY A 156 -22.73 -6.57 -12.45
CA GLY A 156 -23.40 -6.65 -13.74
C GLY A 156 -24.86 -6.26 -13.67
N GLY A 157 -25.23 -5.17 -14.37
CA GLY A 157 -26.57 -4.59 -14.28
C GLY A 157 -26.90 -4.14 -12.84
N MET A 158 -27.97 -4.69 -12.25
CA MET A 158 -28.33 -4.46 -10.84
C MET A 158 -27.82 -5.55 -9.90
N ARG A 159 -26.99 -6.48 -10.39
CA ARG A 159 -26.44 -7.59 -9.59
C ARG A 159 -25.02 -7.25 -9.17
N ARG A 160 -24.75 -7.41 -7.88
CA ARG A 160 -23.43 -7.24 -7.29
C ARG A 160 -23.18 -8.41 -6.36
N GLY A 161 -21.93 -8.79 -6.16
CA GLY A 161 -21.57 -9.91 -5.32
C GLY A 161 -20.14 -9.83 -4.86
N ILE A 162 -19.88 -10.50 -3.74
CA ILE A 162 -18.53 -10.75 -3.27
C ILE A 162 -18.26 -12.25 -3.36
N PHE A 163 -17.13 -12.58 -3.93
CA PHE A 163 -16.73 -13.94 -4.25
C PHE A 163 -15.29 -14.17 -3.82
N ILE A 164 -14.96 -15.43 -3.60
CA ILE A 164 -13.62 -15.92 -3.40
C ILE A 164 -13.32 -16.94 -4.51
N SER A 165 -12.10 -16.97 -5.03
CA SER A 165 -11.68 -17.99 -6.00
C SER A 165 -10.35 -18.58 -5.59
N GLN A 166 -10.26 -19.91 -5.73
CA GLN A 166 -9.02 -20.65 -5.61
C GLN A 166 -8.93 -21.62 -6.79
N ASN A 167 -7.79 -21.67 -7.47
CA ASN A 167 -7.51 -22.63 -8.56
C ASN A 167 -8.57 -22.64 -9.69
N GLY A 168 -9.13 -21.48 -10.04
CA GLY A 168 -10.12 -21.35 -11.12
C GLY A 168 -11.56 -21.67 -10.71
N PHE A 169 -11.81 -22.02 -9.45
CA PHE A 169 -13.14 -22.24 -8.91
C PHE A 169 -13.57 -21.06 -8.03
N ALA A 170 -14.45 -20.24 -8.57
CA ALA A 170 -15.09 -19.16 -7.84
C ALA A 170 -16.26 -19.71 -7.01
N THR A 171 -16.24 -19.44 -5.70
CA THR A 171 -17.36 -19.66 -4.78
C THR A 171 -17.69 -18.34 -4.09
N GLY A 172 -18.95 -18.11 -3.74
CA GLY A 172 -19.29 -16.84 -3.11
C GLY A 172 -20.77 -16.55 -3.10
N ARG A 173 -21.09 -15.33 -2.68
CA ARG A 173 -22.45 -14.88 -2.52
C ARG A 173 -22.74 -13.78 -3.53
N GLY A 174 -23.55 -14.12 -4.53
CA GLY A 174 -24.25 -13.11 -5.32
C GLY A 174 -25.31 -12.44 -4.45
N PHE A 175 -25.27 -11.11 -4.33
CA PHE A 175 -26.42 -10.37 -3.82
C PHE A 175 -27.42 -10.23 -4.97
N GLY A 176 -28.37 -11.17 -5.02
CA GLY A 176 -29.53 -11.05 -5.89
C GLY A 176 -30.51 -10.07 -5.25
N GLY A 177 -30.61 -8.84 -5.76
CA GLY A 177 -31.62 -7.93 -5.26
C GLY A 177 -31.68 -6.59 -5.97
N THR A 178 -32.75 -6.41 -6.74
CA THR A 178 -33.42 -5.11 -6.87
C THR A 178 -33.91 -4.70 -5.48
N SER A 179 -33.04 -4.17 -4.62
CA SER A 179 -33.51 -3.50 -3.41
C SER A 179 -34.42 -2.34 -3.87
N PRO A 180 -35.71 -2.30 -3.48
CA PRO A 180 -36.50 -1.10 -3.66
C PRO A 180 -35.91 -0.04 -2.73
N GLY A 181 -34.96 0.75 -3.23
CA GLY A 181 -34.43 1.92 -2.51
C GLY A 181 -32.91 2.07 -2.36
N GLY A 182 -32.05 1.32 -3.06
CA GLY A 182 -30.61 1.67 -3.08
C GLY A 182 -29.69 0.56 -3.57
N THR A 183 -28.72 0.93 -4.40
CA THR A 183 -27.68 0.02 -4.89
C THR A 183 -26.67 -0.23 -3.77
N ILE A 184 -26.59 -1.47 -3.27
CA ILE A 184 -25.55 -1.89 -2.32
C ILE A 184 -24.21 -1.87 -3.06
N ASP A 185 -23.27 -1.05 -2.62
CA ASP A 185 -21.89 -1.06 -3.12
C ASP A 185 -21.00 -1.81 -2.12
N ILE A 186 -20.03 -2.55 -2.64
CA ILE A 186 -19.04 -3.25 -1.83
C ILE A 186 -17.72 -2.56 -2.10
N SER A 187 -17.12 -2.00 -1.05
CA SER A 187 -15.85 -1.28 -1.14
C SER A 187 -14.91 -1.82 -0.09
N GLN A 188 -13.64 -2.04 -0.45
CA GLN A 188 -12.61 -2.64 0.42
C GLN A 188 -13.00 -4.02 0.96
N ALA A 189 -12.16 -5.01 0.72
CA ALA A 189 -12.26 -6.26 1.43
C ALA A 189 -10.87 -6.74 1.83
N SER A 190 -10.84 -7.58 2.85
CA SER A 190 -9.64 -8.27 3.29
C SER A 190 -9.99 -9.71 3.65
N LEU A 191 -9.07 -10.61 3.34
CA LEU A 191 -9.22 -12.05 3.48
C LEU A 191 -8.05 -12.57 4.30
N ASN A 192 -8.34 -13.36 5.34
CA ASN A 192 -7.31 -14.03 6.12
C ASN A 192 -7.13 -15.50 5.68
N ASP A 193 -6.14 -16.17 6.28
CA ASP A 193 -5.79 -17.57 5.98
C ASP A 193 -6.86 -18.58 6.42
N LEU A 194 -7.82 -18.16 7.26
CA LEU A 194 -8.99 -18.94 7.65
C LEU A 194 -10.17 -18.77 6.68
N GLU A 195 -9.96 -18.06 5.56
CA GLU A 195 -10.99 -17.70 4.58
C GLU A 195 -12.11 -16.83 5.15
N GLU A 196 -11.83 -16.12 6.25
CA GLU A 196 -12.72 -15.11 6.79
C GLU A 196 -12.55 -13.83 6.00
N LEU A 197 -13.66 -13.33 5.47
CA LEU A 197 -13.70 -12.18 4.58
C LEU A 197 -14.41 -11.03 5.27
N VAL A 198 -13.69 -9.93 5.47
CA VAL A 198 -14.28 -8.68 5.94
C VAL A 198 -14.42 -7.70 4.78
N TYR A 199 -15.52 -6.95 4.72
CA TYR A 199 -15.72 -5.92 3.70
C TYR A 199 -16.61 -4.79 4.20
N LEU A 200 -16.52 -3.62 3.54
CA LEU A 200 -17.50 -2.55 3.73
C LEU A 200 -18.64 -2.68 2.72
N GLU A 201 -19.84 -2.76 3.26
CA GLU A 201 -21.08 -2.65 2.52
C GLU A 201 -21.59 -1.20 2.63
N LYS A 202 -21.54 -0.47 1.52
CA LYS A 202 -22.03 0.91 1.42
C LYS A 202 -23.40 0.92 0.77
N ASN A 203 -24.42 1.21 1.55
CA ASN A 203 -25.75 1.47 1.02
C ASN A 203 -25.89 2.97 0.75
N ILE A 204 -25.85 3.35 -0.53
CA ILE A 204 -25.85 4.74 -1.03
C ILE A 204 -26.97 5.59 -0.40
N THR A 205 -28.05 4.98 0.08
CA THR A 205 -29.19 5.70 0.64
C THR A 205 -29.33 5.62 2.16
N ARG A 206 -28.57 4.79 2.90
CA ARG A 206 -28.92 4.51 4.31
C ARG A 206 -27.77 4.28 5.30
N THR A 207 -26.79 3.44 4.98
CA THR A 207 -25.85 2.90 5.99
C THR A 207 -24.55 2.41 5.39
N ASP A 208 -23.43 2.59 6.11
CA ASP A 208 -22.20 1.82 5.88
C ASP A 208 -22.12 0.71 6.93
N SER A 209 -21.82 -0.51 6.52
CA SER A 209 -21.70 -1.65 7.44
C SER A 209 -20.37 -2.38 7.26
N VAL A 210 -19.74 -2.76 8.36
CA VAL A 210 -18.64 -3.72 8.38
C VAL A 210 -19.25 -5.11 8.47
N ILE A 211 -19.07 -5.92 7.43
CA ILE A 211 -19.58 -7.28 7.37
C ILE A 211 -18.43 -8.27 7.42
N LEU A 212 -18.56 -9.28 8.28
CA LEU A 212 -17.68 -10.44 8.35
C LEU A 212 -18.40 -11.68 7.85
N THR A 213 -17.83 -12.34 6.85
CA THR A 213 -18.28 -13.63 6.33
C THR A 213 -17.27 -14.70 6.73
N ARG A 214 -17.76 -15.86 7.17
CA ARG A 214 -16.93 -17.04 7.41
C ARG A 214 -17.43 -18.22 6.60
N PRO A 215 -16.55 -19.17 6.23
CA PRO A 215 -16.99 -20.38 5.53
C PRO A 215 -18.08 -21.10 6.32
N ASN A 216 -19.18 -21.43 5.65
CA ASN A 216 -20.31 -22.20 6.21
C ASN A 216 -21.00 -21.58 7.43
N GLN A 217 -20.85 -20.27 7.65
CA GLN A 217 -21.52 -19.55 8.75
C GLN A 217 -22.35 -18.38 8.21
N PRO A 218 -23.38 -17.93 8.96
CA PRO A 218 -24.09 -16.70 8.61
C PRO A 218 -23.16 -15.48 8.72
N ASN A 219 -23.41 -14.49 7.88
CA ASN A 219 -22.70 -13.21 7.94
C ASN A 219 -22.97 -12.51 9.28
N VAL A 220 -21.94 -11.86 9.81
CA VAL A 220 -22.02 -11.07 11.03
C VAL A 220 -21.82 -9.60 10.67
N THR A 221 -22.74 -8.74 11.11
CA THR A 221 -22.54 -7.28 11.06
C THR A 221 -21.75 -6.85 12.29
N ILE A 222 -20.51 -6.41 12.09
CA ILE A 222 -19.61 -5.97 13.16
C ILE A 222 -19.93 -4.54 13.60
N ALA A 223 -20.22 -3.68 12.63
CA ALA A 223 -20.48 -2.26 12.86
C ALA A 223 -21.42 -1.70 11.80
N THR A 224 -22.20 -0.69 12.19
CA THR A 224 -23.06 0.06 11.28
C THR A 224 -22.94 1.56 11.55
N ALA A 225 -22.71 2.32 10.49
CA ALA A 225 -22.83 3.75 10.45
C ALA A 225 -24.14 4.15 9.76
N SER A 226 -24.71 5.27 10.19
CA SER A 226 -25.88 5.85 9.52
C SER A 226 -25.78 7.37 9.53
N ILE A 227 -25.97 7.98 8.37
CA ILE A 227 -26.20 9.43 8.30
C ILE A 227 -27.61 9.76 8.80
N PRO A 228 -27.79 10.80 9.63
CA PRO A 228 -29.12 11.32 9.93
C PRO A 228 -29.79 11.77 8.62
N PHE A 229 -30.98 11.25 8.33
CA PHE A 229 -31.83 11.69 7.21
C PHE A 229 -32.38 13.13 7.45
N PRO A 230 -33.11 13.75 6.49
CA PRO A 230 -33.64 15.10 6.63
C PRO A 230 -34.50 15.24 7.91
N PRO A 231 -34.67 16.47 8.43
CA PRO A 231 -35.40 16.71 9.67
C PRO A 231 -36.78 16.05 9.62
N GLY A 232 -37.03 15.10 10.53
CA GLY A 232 -38.32 14.44 10.70
C GLY A 232 -38.32 12.91 10.53
N THR A 233 -37.22 12.29 10.10
CA THR A 233 -37.07 10.82 10.18
C THR A 233 -36.28 10.46 11.44
N PRO A 234 -36.77 9.54 12.29
CA PRO A 234 -35.98 9.07 13.42
C PRO A 234 -34.66 8.51 12.89
N PRO A 235 -33.50 8.89 13.46
CA PRO A 235 -32.25 8.20 13.14
C PRO A 235 -32.46 6.70 13.34
N ALA A 236 -31.74 5.84 12.60
CA ALA A 236 -31.62 4.44 13.02
C ALA A 236 -31.11 4.46 14.47
N ILE A 237 -32.01 4.16 15.42
CA ILE A 237 -31.91 4.51 16.85
C ILE A 237 -30.66 3.90 17.52
N ASN A 238 -29.95 2.99 16.83
CA ASN A 238 -28.85 2.20 17.38
C ASN A 238 -27.50 2.29 16.62
N ALA A 239 -27.36 3.11 15.56
CA ALA A 239 -26.07 3.19 14.85
C ALA A 239 -25.05 4.02 15.66
N ARG A 240 -23.95 3.39 16.10
CA ARG A 240 -22.86 4.02 16.89
C ARG A 240 -22.07 5.05 16.09
N PHE A 241 -22.01 4.89 14.76
CA PHE A 241 -21.14 5.65 13.87
C PHE A 241 -21.94 6.50 12.86
N ILE A 242 -21.32 7.54 12.32
CA ILE A 242 -21.85 8.36 11.21
C ILE A 242 -21.11 8.10 9.90
N GLY A 243 -19.96 7.43 9.92
CA GLY A 243 -19.25 6.96 8.74
C GLY A 243 -18.18 5.92 9.07
N ILE A 244 -17.86 5.05 8.13
CA ILE A 244 -16.77 4.06 8.20
C ILE A 244 -15.92 4.20 6.94
N SER A 245 -14.59 4.34 7.10
CA SER A 245 -13.67 4.70 6.00
C SER A 245 -12.75 3.57 5.54
N SER A 246 -12.39 2.64 6.43
CA SER A 246 -11.46 1.55 6.12
C SER A 246 -11.67 0.35 7.02
N VAL A 247 -11.38 -0.86 6.51
CA VAL A 247 -11.50 -2.13 7.25
C VAL A 247 -10.41 -3.11 6.87
N ASP A 248 -9.99 -3.94 7.82
CA ASP A 248 -9.07 -5.05 7.62
C ASP A 248 -9.29 -6.20 8.62
N ILE A 249 -8.72 -7.37 8.34
CA ILE A 249 -8.71 -8.54 9.21
C ILE A 249 -7.33 -9.22 9.18
N ASN A 250 -6.86 -9.70 10.34
CA ASN A 250 -5.65 -10.51 10.43
C ASN A 250 -5.94 -12.03 10.57
N ASN A 251 -4.90 -12.85 10.63
CA ASN A 251 -5.02 -14.31 10.76
C ASN A 251 -5.47 -14.78 12.15
N ASN A 252 -5.60 -13.87 13.11
CA ASN A 252 -6.14 -14.13 14.45
C ASN A 252 -7.64 -13.78 14.56
N SER A 253 -8.33 -13.65 13.42
CA SER A 253 -9.75 -13.27 13.32
C SER A 253 -10.05 -11.92 13.97
N GLU A 254 -9.05 -11.04 14.03
CA GLU A 254 -9.23 -9.68 14.53
C GLU A 254 -9.54 -8.74 13.37
N VAL A 255 -10.74 -8.15 13.42
CA VAL A 255 -11.18 -7.14 12.47
C VAL A 255 -10.83 -5.76 13.02
N VAL A 256 -10.21 -4.91 12.22
CA VAL A 256 -10.04 -3.49 12.53
C VAL A 256 -10.76 -2.62 11.52
N PHE A 257 -11.29 -1.49 11.98
CA PHE A 257 -11.90 -0.50 11.09
C PHE A 257 -11.77 0.92 11.62
N ALA A 258 -11.72 1.89 10.72
CA ALA A 258 -11.75 3.32 11.04
C ALA A 258 -13.18 3.84 10.93
N ALA A 259 -13.64 4.57 11.95
CA ALA A 259 -15.00 5.14 11.96
C ALA A 259 -15.07 6.51 12.63
N THR A 260 -16.05 7.30 12.20
CA THR A 260 -16.43 8.56 12.83
C THR A 260 -17.65 8.34 13.71
N ASN A 261 -17.54 8.76 14.97
CA ASN A 261 -18.59 8.72 15.98
C ASN A 261 -19.63 9.82 15.77
N ARG A 262 -20.79 9.68 16.41
CA ARG A 262 -21.87 10.69 16.34
C ARG A 262 -21.50 12.04 16.94
N ASP A 263 -20.55 12.09 17.87
CA ASP A 263 -20.02 13.33 18.43
C ASP A 263 -18.98 14.00 17.51
N GLY A 264 -18.70 13.40 16.34
CA GLY A 264 -17.74 13.90 15.36
C GLY A 264 -16.30 13.44 15.62
N THR A 265 -16.01 12.75 16.73
CA THR A 265 -14.69 12.16 16.97
C THR A 265 -14.44 10.98 16.04
N ALA A 266 -13.18 10.74 15.68
CA ALA A 266 -12.79 9.61 14.84
C ALA A 266 -11.86 8.69 15.62
N ALA A 267 -12.02 7.39 15.41
CA ALA A 267 -11.21 6.38 16.09
C ALA A 267 -11.03 5.14 15.22
N ILE A 268 -10.01 4.36 15.60
CA ILE A 268 -9.79 3.01 15.11
C ILE A 268 -10.43 2.05 16.11
N TYR A 269 -11.23 1.14 15.59
CA TYR A 269 -11.95 0.12 16.34
C TYR A 269 -11.39 -1.24 16.02
N THR A 270 -11.47 -2.13 17.01
CA THR A 270 -11.21 -3.56 16.81
C THR A 270 -12.40 -4.39 17.26
N ASN A 271 -12.66 -5.46 16.53
CA ASN A 271 -13.54 -6.54 16.91
C ASN A 271 -12.74 -7.86 16.98
N ARG A 272 -12.78 -8.51 18.15
CA ARG A 272 -12.22 -9.85 18.35
C ARG A 272 -13.32 -10.73 18.95
N GLY A 273 -13.84 -11.66 18.16
CA GLY A 273 -15.06 -12.40 18.50
C GLY A 273 -16.27 -11.45 18.62
N ASP A 274 -16.96 -11.46 19.76
CA ASP A 274 -18.15 -10.62 19.98
C ASP A 274 -17.83 -9.28 20.68
N SER A 275 -16.54 -8.99 20.93
CA SER A 275 -16.12 -7.79 21.66
C SER A 275 -15.66 -6.69 20.72
N LEU A 276 -16.42 -5.60 20.65
CA LEU A 276 -16.06 -4.36 19.97
C LEU A 276 -15.40 -3.38 20.96
N SER A 277 -14.20 -2.90 20.66
CA SER A 277 -13.47 -1.94 21.50
C SER A 277 -12.78 -0.86 20.68
N THR A 278 -12.54 0.30 21.30
CA THR A 278 -11.72 1.37 20.72
C THR A 278 -10.25 0.99 20.87
N LEU A 279 -9.49 1.02 19.78
CA LEU A 279 -8.06 0.74 19.76
C LEU A 279 -7.24 2.02 20.01
N VAL A 280 -7.56 3.08 19.27
CA VAL A 280 -6.91 4.39 19.38
C VAL A 280 -7.84 5.49 18.87
N GLU A 281 -7.90 6.63 19.58
CA GLU A 281 -8.73 7.79 19.24
C GLU A 281 -8.04 8.68 18.20
N ILE A 282 -7.85 8.13 17.00
CA ILE A 282 -7.32 8.84 15.83
C ILE A 282 -8.14 8.47 14.59
N GLY A 283 -8.35 9.45 13.72
CA GLY A 283 -8.92 9.22 12.39
C GLY A 283 -7.89 8.65 11.43
N ALA A 284 -8.33 7.70 10.59
CA ALA A 284 -7.55 7.21 9.46
C ALA A 284 -8.42 7.14 8.20
N ASP A 285 -7.80 7.50 7.08
CA ASP A 285 -8.38 7.34 5.75
C ASP A 285 -8.18 5.92 5.25
N ARG A 286 -7.05 5.30 5.61
CA ARG A 286 -6.68 3.93 5.21
C ARG A 286 -5.94 3.24 6.35
N LEU A 287 -6.11 1.93 6.46
CA LEU A 287 -5.41 1.12 7.46
C LEU A 287 -5.04 -0.27 6.93
N ASP A 288 -4.12 -0.91 7.64
CA ASP A 288 -3.68 -2.29 7.45
C ASP A 288 -3.29 -2.89 8.82
N ILE A 289 -3.56 -4.16 9.08
CA ILE A 289 -3.25 -4.85 10.35
C ILE A 289 -2.33 -6.05 10.13
N ASN A 290 -1.39 -6.27 11.05
CA ASN A 290 -0.61 -7.50 11.09
C ASN A 290 -1.15 -8.52 12.13
N ASP A 291 -0.58 -9.72 12.14
CA ASP A 291 -1.03 -10.80 13.04
C ASP A 291 -0.73 -10.52 14.52
N SER A 292 0.24 -9.66 14.84
CA SER A 292 0.45 -9.19 16.21
C SER A 292 -0.63 -8.20 16.67
N GLY A 293 -1.46 -7.73 15.75
CA GLY A 293 -2.52 -6.75 15.97
C GLY A 293 -2.04 -5.30 15.95
N ASP A 294 -0.81 -5.06 15.50
CA ASP A 294 -0.32 -3.71 15.20
C ASP A 294 -1.00 -3.19 13.94
N VAL A 295 -1.31 -1.90 13.91
CA VAL A 295 -2.10 -1.29 12.84
C VAL A 295 -1.33 -0.15 12.20
N ALA A 296 -1.04 -0.28 10.91
CA ALA A 296 -0.55 0.81 10.09
C ALA A 296 -1.71 1.69 9.64
N LEU A 297 -1.54 3.00 9.74
CA LEU A 297 -2.58 3.99 9.51
C LEU A 297 -2.05 5.07 8.57
N SER A 298 -2.87 5.51 7.62
CA SER A 298 -2.64 6.76 6.91
C SER A 298 -3.84 7.70 7.08
N ASN A 299 -3.52 8.96 7.29
CA ASN A 299 -4.46 10.07 7.19
C ASN A 299 -3.85 11.15 6.29
N GLN A 300 -4.57 12.26 6.09
CA GLN A 300 -4.13 13.38 5.26
C GLN A 300 -2.70 13.86 5.52
N ASN A 301 -2.20 13.75 6.76
CA ASN A 301 -0.95 14.37 7.18
C ASN A 301 0.15 13.39 7.61
N THR A 302 -0.16 12.13 7.86
CA THR A 302 0.77 11.19 8.48
C THR A 302 0.59 9.75 8.00
N ILE A 303 1.71 9.01 7.96
CA ILE A 303 1.75 7.56 8.12
C ILE A 303 2.14 7.28 9.58
N SER A 304 1.35 6.46 10.26
CA SER A 304 1.61 6.08 11.65
C SER A 304 1.49 4.58 11.84
N LEU A 305 2.15 4.06 12.87
CA LEU A 305 2.05 2.69 13.33
C LEU A 305 1.55 2.68 14.77
N PHE A 306 0.39 2.09 14.99
CA PHE A 306 -0.11 1.78 16.32
C PHE A 306 0.44 0.42 16.76
N HIS A 307 1.23 0.42 17.83
CA HIS A 307 1.76 -0.78 18.46
C HIS A 307 0.79 -1.27 19.53
N ARG A 308 0.15 -2.41 19.29
CA ARG A 308 -0.88 -2.94 20.19
C ARG A 308 -0.31 -3.33 21.55
N ALA A 309 0.86 -3.97 21.56
CA ALA A 309 1.46 -4.49 22.77
C ALA A 309 1.76 -3.39 23.81
N SER A 310 2.19 -2.22 23.34
CA SER A 310 2.50 -1.06 24.19
C SER A 310 1.36 -0.03 24.28
N GLY A 311 0.35 -0.12 23.40
CA GLY A 311 -0.68 0.91 23.24
C GLY A 311 -0.14 2.25 22.72
N SER A 312 1.05 2.25 22.10
CA SER A 312 1.73 3.47 21.66
C SER A 312 1.53 3.72 20.17
N LEU A 313 1.41 5.00 19.78
CA LEU A 313 1.36 5.43 18.40
C LEU A 313 2.70 6.04 17.98
N SER A 314 3.31 5.50 16.93
CA SER A 314 4.57 5.96 16.35
C SER A 314 4.31 6.65 15.02
N ALA A 315 4.75 7.90 14.86
CA ALA A 315 4.75 8.55 13.54
C ALA A 315 5.91 8.00 12.69
N ILE A 316 5.61 7.58 11.47
CA ILE A 316 6.59 7.01 10.52
C ILE A 316 7.00 8.05 9.48
N ALA A 317 6.04 8.82 8.97
CA ALA A 317 6.30 9.90 8.03
C ALA A 317 5.18 10.94 8.14
N ASP A 318 5.49 12.20 7.82
CA ASP A 318 4.52 13.29 7.83
C ASP A 318 4.70 14.27 6.66
N THR A 319 3.76 15.21 6.52
CA THR A 319 3.78 16.23 5.46
C THR A 319 4.62 17.48 5.78
N SER A 320 5.29 17.54 6.94
CA SER A 320 6.19 18.66 7.28
C SER A 320 7.48 18.63 6.45
N GLY A 321 7.87 17.43 5.98
CA GLY A 321 9.00 17.18 5.10
C GLY A 321 8.67 17.35 3.61
N GLN A 322 9.13 16.41 2.78
CA GLN A 322 8.91 16.43 1.32
C GLN A 322 7.60 15.75 0.90
N PHE A 323 7.03 14.88 1.74
CA PHE A 323 5.75 14.22 1.47
C PHE A 323 4.60 15.23 1.46
N ARG A 324 3.61 15.00 0.59
CA ARG A 324 2.40 15.83 0.51
C ARG A 324 1.11 15.03 0.54
N ILE A 325 1.10 13.86 -0.08
CA ILE A 325 -0.08 13.02 -0.17
C ILE A 325 0.36 11.59 0.14
N PHE A 326 -0.31 10.98 1.11
CA PHE A 326 -0.10 9.58 1.47
C PHE A 326 -1.14 8.68 0.79
N GLY A 327 -0.68 7.51 0.38
CA GLY A 327 -1.49 6.43 -0.20
C GLY A 327 -1.85 5.36 0.83
N PHE A 328 -1.99 4.12 0.34
CA PHE A 328 -2.18 2.96 1.21
C PHE A 328 -0.89 2.66 1.98
N PRO A 329 -0.95 2.49 3.31
CA PRO A 329 0.07 1.78 4.03
C PRO A 329 -0.14 0.27 3.86
N ALA A 330 0.93 -0.50 4.01
CA ALA A 330 0.90 -1.94 4.20
C ALA A 330 1.92 -2.33 5.27
N ILE A 331 1.58 -3.25 6.16
CA ILE A 331 2.42 -3.73 7.26
C ILE A 331 2.55 -5.25 7.20
N ASN A 332 3.73 -5.76 7.55
CA ASN A 332 3.93 -7.19 7.70
C ASN A 332 4.05 -7.62 9.17
N ASN A 333 4.09 -8.93 9.42
CA ASN A 333 4.18 -9.54 10.74
C ASN A 333 5.51 -9.26 11.46
N ASN A 334 6.52 -8.76 10.76
CA ASN A 334 7.78 -8.29 11.34
C ASN A 334 7.72 -6.80 11.73
N GLY A 335 6.58 -6.13 11.55
CA GLY A 335 6.41 -4.70 11.80
C GLY A 335 7.03 -3.79 10.74
N LYS A 336 7.48 -4.34 9.61
CA LYS A 336 7.97 -3.54 8.48
C LYS A 336 6.77 -2.94 7.75
N LEU A 337 6.89 -1.66 7.39
CA LEU A 337 5.85 -0.89 6.72
C LEU A 337 6.35 -0.43 5.34
N ALA A 338 5.47 -0.47 4.35
CA ALA A 338 5.65 0.19 3.06
C ALA A 338 4.42 1.08 2.77
N PHE A 339 4.62 2.20 2.07
CA PHE A 339 3.52 3.09 1.72
C PHE A 339 3.78 3.81 0.41
N GLY A 340 2.71 4.04 -0.35
CA GLY A 340 2.73 4.94 -1.50
C GLY A 340 2.68 6.40 -1.05
N ALA A 341 3.41 7.30 -1.71
CA ALA A 341 3.30 8.73 -1.46
C ALA A 341 3.59 9.58 -2.70
N THR A 342 3.09 10.82 -2.68
CA THR A 342 3.45 11.88 -3.61
C THR A 342 4.25 12.97 -2.88
N LEU A 343 5.39 13.36 -3.44
CA LEU A 343 6.23 14.43 -2.92
C LEU A 343 5.80 15.82 -3.42
N ALA A 344 6.38 16.88 -2.84
CA ALA A 344 6.08 18.27 -3.15
C ALA A 344 6.21 18.67 -4.62
N LEU A 345 7.09 18.01 -5.37
CA LEU A 345 7.30 18.27 -6.79
C LEU A 345 6.48 17.35 -7.72
N GLY A 346 5.53 16.59 -7.16
CA GLY A 346 4.66 15.69 -7.91
C GLY A 346 5.26 14.30 -8.16
N GLU A 347 6.47 14.02 -7.68
CA GLU A 347 7.07 12.68 -7.74
C GLU A 347 6.19 11.67 -7.00
N THR A 348 5.84 10.57 -7.65
CA THR A 348 5.06 9.48 -7.06
C THR A 348 5.99 8.29 -6.80
N GLY A 349 5.90 7.69 -5.62
CA GLY A 349 6.79 6.59 -5.26
C GLY A 349 6.30 5.74 -4.10
N ILE A 350 7.10 4.72 -3.77
CA ILE A 350 6.92 3.81 -2.65
C ILE A 350 8.08 3.98 -1.69
N TYR A 351 7.76 4.09 -0.41
CA TYR A 351 8.69 4.39 0.66
C TYR A 351 8.48 3.47 1.85
N THR A 352 9.50 3.37 2.71
CA THR A 352 9.50 2.53 3.92
C THR A 352 9.77 3.31 5.21
N GLY A 353 9.88 4.64 5.12
CA GLY A 353 10.23 5.51 6.24
C GLY A 353 10.16 7.00 5.91
N ALA A 354 10.64 7.84 6.84
CA ALA A 354 10.53 9.30 6.81
C ALA A 354 11.47 9.98 5.80
N ASP A 355 12.56 9.31 5.38
CA ASP A 355 13.55 9.86 4.46
C ASP A 355 13.24 9.41 3.02
N PRO A 356 12.68 10.28 2.16
CA PRO A 356 12.31 9.92 0.79
C PRO A 356 13.51 9.66 -0.13
N VAL A 357 14.75 9.85 0.34
CA VAL A 357 15.96 9.45 -0.38
C VAL A 357 16.42 8.07 0.07
N ASN A 358 16.58 7.87 1.38
CA ASN A 358 17.14 6.64 1.94
C ASN A 358 16.11 5.52 2.10
N ASP A 359 14.84 5.86 2.32
CA ASP A 359 13.76 4.89 2.53
C ASP A 359 12.95 4.61 1.25
N LYS A 360 13.42 5.13 0.10
CA LYS A 360 12.79 4.95 -1.20
C LYS A 360 12.96 3.52 -1.71
N VAL A 361 11.85 2.91 -2.09
CA VAL A 361 11.83 1.63 -2.82
C VAL A 361 11.97 1.90 -4.31
N ILE A 362 11.08 2.74 -4.85
CA ILE A 362 11.06 3.18 -6.26
C ILE A 362 10.16 4.41 -6.41
N ALA A 363 10.50 5.32 -7.32
CA ALA A 363 9.66 6.46 -7.67
C ALA A 363 9.74 6.81 -9.17
N SER A 364 8.84 7.69 -9.62
CA SER A 364 8.92 8.30 -10.94
C SER A 364 10.28 8.98 -11.15
N GLY A 365 10.90 8.74 -12.30
CA GLY A 365 12.26 9.16 -12.62
C GLY A 365 13.32 8.07 -12.43
N ASP A 366 13.05 7.05 -11.62
CA ASP A 366 13.96 5.92 -11.43
C ASP A 366 13.99 5.01 -12.67
N THR A 367 15.06 4.21 -12.79
CA THR A 367 15.17 3.20 -13.85
C THR A 367 14.61 1.86 -13.35
N LEU A 368 13.64 1.31 -14.08
CA LEU A 368 13.05 -0.01 -13.86
C LEU A 368 13.20 -0.84 -15.14
N LEU A 369 13.95 -1.94 -15.07
CA LEU A 369 14.14 -2.88 -16.18
C LEU A 369 14.57 -2.19 -17.50
N GLY A 370 15.45 -1.19 -17.39
CA GLY A 370 15.99 -0.44 -18.54
C GLY A 370 15.10 0.68 -19.07
N SER A 371 13.96 0.97 -18.44
CA SER A 371 13.07 2.11 -18.77
C SER A 371 12.94 3.08 -17.59
N THR A 372 12.60 4.34 -17.87
CA THR A 372 12.31 5.33 -16.83
C THR A 372 10.87 5.21 -16.37
N VAL A 373 10.68 5.11 -15.05
CA VAL A 373 9.36 5.07 -14.40
C VAL A 373 8.68 6.43 -14.53
N LYS A 374 7.44 6.47 -15.01
CA LYS A 374 6.61 7.68 -15.08
C LYS A 374 5.68 7.81 -13.90
N SER A 375 5.12 6.70 -13.44
CA SER A 375 4.27 6.66 -12.25
C SER A 375 4.37 5.31 -11.56
N VAL A 376 4.07 5.30 -10.26
CA VAL A 376 4.01 4.09 -9.44
C VAL A 376 2.66 4.05 -8.72
N ARG A 377 2.01 2.89 -8.71
CA ARG A 377 0.80 2.64 -7.91
C ARG A 377 1.05 1.49 -6.95
N PHE A 378 0.84 1.77 -5.67
CA PHE A 378 0.92 0.81 -4.57
C PHE A 378 -0.47 0.54 -4.01
N SER A 379 -0.83 -0.74 -3.92
CA SER A 379 -2.13 -1.17 -3.41
C SER A 379 -2.03 -1.50 -1.93
N ARG A 380 -3.18 -1.55 -1.28
CA ARG A 380 -3.33 -2.25 -0.01
C ARG A 380 -2.89 -3.72 -0.16
N GLN A 381 -2.34 -4.34 0.90
CA GLN A 381 -1.72 -5.69 0.83
C GLN A 381 -0.64 -5.83 -0.27
N GLY A 382 0.07 -4.74 -0.57
CA GLY A 382 1.19 -4.74 -1.50
C GLY A 382 2.53 -5.21 -0.89
N LEU A 383 2.55 -5.62 0.38
CA LEU A 383 3.73 -6.05 1.14
C LEU A 383 3.46 -7.39 1.82
N ASN A 384 4.39 -8.34 1.76
CA ASN A 384 4.27 -9.61 2.47
C ASN A 384 5.29 -9.78 3.63
N ASN A 385 5.21 -10.89 4.35
CA ASN A 385 6.07 -11.22 5.48
C ASN A 385 7.53 -11.47 5.12
N GLN A 386 7.83 -11.76 3.85
CA GLN A 386 9.19 -11.84 3.33
C GLN A 386 9.79 -10.47 3.01
N GLY A 387 9.01 -9.39 3.13
CA GLY A 387 9.42 -8.04 2.77
C GLY A 387 9.43 -7.77 1.26
N GLN A 388 8.78 -8.63 0.47
CA GLN A 388 8.56 -8.41 -0.95
C GLN A 388 7.45 -7.38 -1.15
N ILE A 389 7.62 -6.52 -2.15
CA ILE A 389 6.69 -5.44 -2.47
C ILE A 389 6.18 -5.63 -3.90
N VAL A 390 4.86 -5.65 -4.08
CA VAL A 390 4.23 -5.63 -5.41
C VAL A 390 3.65 -4.26 -5.72
N PHE A 391 3.81 -3.82 -6.96
CA PHE A 391 3.33 -2.53 -7.43
C PHE A 391 3.10 -2.53 -8.93
N LEU A 392 2.37 -1.51 -9.40
CA LEU A 392 2.24 -1.21 -10.83
C LEU A 392 3.13 -0.02 -11.17
N ALA A 393 3.77 -0.05 -12.34
CA ALA A 393 4.56 1.05 -12.87
C ALA A 393 4.28 1.26 -14.35
N GLU A 394 4.39 2.52 -14.81
CA GLU A 394 4.18 2.95 -16.20
C GLU A 394 5.42 3.60 -16.81
#